data_AF-A0A4Q9DQ64-F1
#
_entry.id   AF-A0A4Q9DQ64-F1
#
_cell.length_a   1.000
_cell.length_b   1.000
_cell.length_c   1.000
_cell.angle_alpha   90.00
_cell.angle_beta   90.00
_cell.angle_gamma   90.00
#
_symmetry.space_group_name_H-M   'P 1'
#
loop_
_entity.id
_entity.type
_entity.pdbx_description
1 polymer ?
#
loop_
_entity_poly.entity_id
_entity_poly.type
_entity_poly.pdbx_seq_one_letter_code
_entity_poly.pdbx_strand_id
1 'polypeptide(L)'
;MNMKKAWATISLGALIAALSVSSAFAADSTSDVKAAKHAAIKQAKHQASLEKHAAAKGLTVEQFTAQRQAKEAALKQKADVAGKTVEQYKADMKAQRQAKLEQAAQKKGLTVEEYNAKKQAKHEEVKQAAAAQGLSVQDYKKQQKEQRQAAHAAKQAQKKAAKQTAAQPQTTTD
;
A
#
# COMPACT_ATOMS: atom_id res chain seq x y z
N MET A 1 11.44 -23.06 -40.89
CA MET A 1 10.37 -22.26 -41.53
C MET A 1 10.16 -20.99 -40.71
N ASN A 2 10.52 -19.86 -41.31
CA ASN A 2 10.57 -18.54 -40.71
C ASN A 2 9.20 -17.87 -40.84
N MET A 3 8.48 -17.66 -39.72
CA MET A 3 7.27 -16.84 -39.73
C MET A 3 7.66 -15.39 -39.43
N LYS A 4 7.59 -14.57 -40.48
CA LYS A 4 7.85 -13.13 -40.46
C LYS A 4 6.71 -12.43 -39.69
N LYS A 5 7.11 -11.59 -38.76
CA LYS A 5 6.26 -10.73 -37.93
C LYS A 5 5.56 -9.70 -38.83
N ALA A 6 4.23 -9.68 -38.85
CA ALA A 6 3.46 -8.61 -39.45
C ALA A 6 3.24 -7.52 -38.39
N TRP A 7 4.02 -6.44 -38.47
CA TRP A 7 3.76 -5.21 -37.75
C TRP A 7 2.76 -4.38 -38.57
N ALA A 8 1.50 -4.35 -38.13
CA ALA A 8 0.53 -3.41 -38.64
C ALA A 8 0.77 -2.05 -37.96
N THR A 9 1.57 -1.22 -38.62
CA THR A 9 1.74 0.20 -38.31
C THR A 9 0.42 0.93 -38.56
N ILE A 10 -0.36 1.15 -37.50
CA ILE A 10 -1.54 2.02 -37.55
C ILE A 10 -1.02 3.45 -37.69
N SER A 11 -1.12 3.99 -38.91
CA SER A 11 -0.80 5.38 -39.20
C SER A 11 -1.74 6.29 -38.42
N LEU A 12 -1.18 7.05 -37.48
CA LEU A 12 -1.79 8.29 -37.01
C LEU A 12 -1.88 9.25 -38.22
N GLY A 13 -3.07 9.43 -38.79
CA GLY A 13 -3.24 10.47 -39.82
C GLY A 13 -4.52 10.36 -40.64
N ALA A 14 -5.40 11.33 -40.43
CA ALA A 14 -6.36 11.87 -41.40
C ALA A 14 -7.49 10.96 -41.93
N LEU A 15 -8.64 11.00 -41.25
CA LEU A 15 -9.94 11.18 -41.93
C LEU A 15 -11.03 11.55 -40.92
N ILE A 16 -11.12 12.83 -40.57
CA ILE A 16 -12.37 13.40 -40.06
C ILE A 16 -12.98 14.14 -41.24
N ALA A 17 -13.99 13.49 -41.84
CA ALA A 17 -14.81 14.05 -42.89
C ALA A 17 -15.47 15.35 -42.39
N ALA A 18 -15.24 16.45 -43.10
CA ALA A 18 -16.00 17.67 -42.95
C ALA A 18 -17.43 17.42 -43.44
N LEU A 19 -18.33 17.06 -42.51
CA LEU A 19 -19.76 17.09 -42.79
C LEU A 19 -20.24 18.55 -42.64
N SER A 20 -20.66 19.07 -43.78
CA SER A 20 -21.35 20.33 -44.01
C SER A 20 -22.37 20.67 -42.92
N VAL A 21 -22.15 21.79 -42.24
CA VAL A 21 -23.15 22.40 -41.36
C VAL A 21 -24.09 23.23 -42.23
N SER A 22 -25.26 22.68 -42.56
CA SER A 22 -26.41 23.48 -42.99
C SER A 22 -27.11 24.00 -41.73
N SER A 23 -27.02 25.30 -41.52
CA SER A 23 -27.57 26.04 -40.38
C SER A 23 -29.08 26.30 -40.55
N ALA A 24 -29.90 25.79 -39.64
CA ALA A 24 -31.15 26.44 -39.23
C ALA A 24 -31.67 25.78 -37.94
N PHE A 25 -32.05 26.62 -36.98
CA PHE A 25 -32.79 26.33 -35.74
C PHE A 25 -32.03 25.91 -34.47
N ALA A 26 -32.41 26.60 -33.39
CA ALA A 26 -32.14 26.39 -31.95
C ALA A 26 -30.77 26.79 -31.39
N ALA A 27 -30.81 27.87 -30.60
CA ALA A 27 -29.76 28.31 -29.68
C ALA A 27 -29.49 27.26 -28.58
N ASP A 28 -28.24 27.26 -28.10
CA ASP A 28 -27.70 26.53 -26.95
C ASP A 28 -27.42 25.02 -27.13
N SER A 29 -26.47 24.66 -28.01
CA SER A 29 -25.94 23.28 -28.10
C SER A 29 -24.40 23.17 -28.05
N THR A 30 -23.70 24.31 -27.95
CA THR A 30 -22.23 24.33 -27.81
C THR A 30 -21.78 23.94 -26.41
N SER A 31 -22.63 24.19 -25.41
CA SER A 31 -22.47 23.79 -24.01
C SER A 31 -22.43 22.26 -23.86
N ASP A 32 -23.29 21.54 -24.56
CA ASP A 32 -23.40 20.08 -24.49
C ASP A 32 -22.24 19.33 -25.17
N VAL A 33 -21.73 19.80 -26.30
CA VAL A 33 -20.56 19.16 -26.95
C VAL A 33 -19.30 19.34 -26.12
N LYS A 34 -19.14 20.50 -25.46
CA LYS A 34 -18.01 20.77 -24.57
C LYS A 34 -18.13 19.95 -23.28
N ALA A 35 -19.34 19.84 -22.71
CA ALA A 35 -19.63 19.01 -21.54
C ALA A 35 -19.44 17.51 -21.83
N ALA A 36 -19.89 17.01 -22.98
CA ALA A 36 -19.71 15.63 -23.42
C ALA A 36 -18.23 15.27 -23.61
N LYS A 37 -17.43 16.15 -24.24
CA LYS A 37 -15.97 15.97 -24.34
C LYS A 37 -15.32 15.95 -22.96
N HIS A 38 -15.73 16.83 -22.05
CA HIS A 38 -15.18 16.86 -20.69
C HIS A 38 -15.53 15.60 -19.89
N ALA A 39 -16.75 15.08 -20.04
CA ALA A 39 -17.19 13.83 -19.43
C ALA A 39 -16.40 12.62 -19.96
N ALA A 40 -16.20 12.53 -21.27
CA ALA A 40 -15.41 11.47 -21.90
C ALA A 40 -13.94 11.50 -21.42
N ILE A 41 -13.32 12.68 -21.32
CA ILE A 41 -11.96 12.83 -20.78
C ILE A 41 -11.90 12.42 -19.30
N LYS A 42 -12.92 12.76 -18.50
CA LYS A 42 -12.99 12.37 -17.08
C LYS A 42 -13.13 10.86 -16.92
N GLN A 43 -13.94 10.21 -17.75
CA GLN A 43 -14.11 8.75 -17.76
C GLN A 43 -12.81 8.05 -18.17
N ALA A 44 -12.15 8.51 -19.24
CA ALA A 44 -10.87 7.98 -19.68
C ALA A 44 -9.78 8.12 -18.60
N LYS A 45 -9.72 9.27 -17.90
CA LYS A 45 -8.80 9.47 -16.78
C LYS A 45 -9.11 8.56 -15.58
N HIS A 46 -10.39 8.37 -15.26
CA HIS A 46 -10.81 7.48 -14.18
C HIS A 46 -10.42 6.03 -14.49
N GLN A 47 -10.65 5.59 -15.72
CA GLN A 47 -10.33 4.23 -16.16
C GLN A 47 -8.82 3.98 -16.18
N ALA A 48 -8.04 4.92 -16.74
CA ALA A 48 -6.58 4.86 -16.70
C ALA A 48 -6.03 4.85 -15.25
N SER A 49 -6.68 5.57 -14.32
CA SER A 49 -6.32 5.55 -12.90
C SER A 49 -6.60 4.19 -12.26
N LEU A 50 -7.76 3.58 -12.55
CA LEU A 50 -8.11 2.25 -12.05
C LEU A 50 -7.15 1.18 -12.58
N GLU A 51 -6.84 1.21 -13.89
CA GLU A 51 -5.87 0.30 -14.51
C GLU A 51 -4.50 0.42 -13.89
N LYS A 52 -4.00 1.66 -13.70
CA LYS A 52 -2.72 1.90 -13.04
C LYS A 52 -2.68 1.36 -11.62
N HIS A 53 -3.74 1.56 -10.84
CA HIS A 53 -3.80 1.07 -9.46
C HIS A 53 -3.99 -0.44 -9.35
N ALA A 54 -4.71 -1.05 -10.28
CA ALA A 54 -4.89 -2.48 -10.38
C ALA A 54 -3.56 -3.16 -10.76
N ALA A 55 -2.89 -2.66 -11.80
CA ALA A 55 -1.58 -3.14 -12.25
C ALA A 55 -0.50 -3.01 -11.17
N ALA A 56 -0.48 -1.89 -10.43
CA ALA A 56 0.45 -1.71 -9.31
C ALA A 56 0.29 -2.75 -8.18
N LYS A 57 -0.86 -3.42 -8.10
CA LYS A 57 -1.15 -4.48 -7.15
C LYS A 57 -1.14 -5.88 -7.77
N GLY A 58 -0.85 -5.99 -9.07
CA GLY A 58 -0.93 -7.25 -9.82
C GLY A 58 -2.35 -7.82 -9.91
N LEU A 59 -3.37 -6.96 -9.87
CA LEU A 59 -4.79 -7.35 -9.95
C LEU A 59 -5.40 -6.87 -11.27
N THR A 60 -6.47 -7.53 -11.72
CA THR A 60 -7.31 -6.98 -12.79
C THR A 60 -8.15 -5.80 -12.26
N VAL A 61 -8.63 -4.93 -13.15
CA VAL A 61 -9.48 -3.79 -12.78
C VAL A 61 -10.72 -4.27 -12.02
N GLU A 62 -11.37 -5.34 -12.50
CA GLU A 62 -12.54 -5.94 -11.85
C GLU A 62 -12.21 -6.39 -10.42
N GLN A 63 -11.13 -7.15 -10.22
CA GLN A 63 -10.70 -7.60 -8.89
C GLN A 63 -10.37 -6.41 -7.97
N PHE A 64 -9.75 -5.37 -8.51
CA PHE A 64 -9.43 -4.16 -7.75
C PHE A 64 -10.71 -3.42 -7.31
N THR A 65 -11.70 -3.29 -8.18
CA THR A 65 -12.99 -2.66 -7.85
C THR A 65 -13.78 -3.50 -6.84
N ALA A 66 -13.86 -4.82 -7.02
CA ALA A 66 -14.49 -5.72 -6.06
C ALA A 66 -13.82 -5.65 -4.68
N GLN A 67 -12.48 -5.61 -4.63
CA GLN A 67 -11.76 -5.43 -3.37
C GLN A 67 -12.10 -4.09 -2.70
N ARG A 68 -12.24 -3.00 -3.46
CA ARG A 68 -12.64 -1.70 -2.89
C ARG A 68 -14.05 -1.75 -2.33
N GLN A 69 -14.99 -2.31 -3.08
CA GLN A 69 -16.38 -2.44 -2.64
C GLN A 69 -16.48 -3.31 -1.37
N ALA A 70 -15.77 -4.44 -1.32
CA ALA A 70 -15.72 -5.28 -0.12
C ALA A 70 -15.16 -4.52 1.10
N LYS A 71 -14.13 -3.70 0.91
CA LYS A 71 -13.58 -2.85 1.99
C LYS A 71 -14.55 -1.78 2.45
N GLU A 72 -15.27 -1.15 1.52
CA GLU A 72 -16.28 -0.14 1.84
C GLU A 72 -17.49 -0.75 2.55
N ALA A 73 -17.96 -1.91 2.09
CA ALA A 73 -19.02 -2.67 2.75
C ALA A 73 -18.62 -3.11 4.16
N ALA A 74 -17.40 -3.65 4.34
CA ALA A 74 -16.88 -4.02 5.65
C ALA A 74 -16.72 -2.80 6.59
N LEU A 75 -16.35 -1.64 6.04
CA LEU A 75 -16.27 -0.41 6.83
C LEU A 75 -17.67 0.07 7.24
N LYS A 76 -18.64 0.00 6.34
CA LYS A 76 -20.05 0.32 6.62
C LYS A 76 -20.60 -0.57 7.71
N GLN A 77 -20.44 -1.88 7.58
CA GLN A 77 -20.84 -2.84 8.61
C GLN A 77 -20.20 -2.53 9.97
N LYS A 78 -18.90 -2.22 10.01
CA LYS A 78 -18.22 -1.84 11.27
C LYS A 78 -18.74 -0.54 11.88
N ALA A 79 -19.07 0.44 11.04
CA ALA A 79 -19.67 1.68 11.49
C ALA A 79 -21.08 1.44 12.05
N ASP A 80 -21.88 0.63 11.35
CA ASP A 80 -23.24 0.25 11.75
C ASP A 80 -23.23 -0.50 13.09
N VAL A 81 -22.32 -1.47 13.27
CA VAL A 81 -22.12 -2.19 14.54
C VAL A 81 -21.72 -1.24 15.68
N ALA A 82 -20.96 -0.19 15.37
CA ALA A 82 -20.59 0.83 16.33
C ALA A 82 -21.69 1.88 16.57
N GLY A 83 -22.85 1.76 15.90
CA GLY A 83 -23.95 2.72 15.97
C GLY A 83 -23.59 4.10 15.42
N LYS A 84 -22.66 4.18 14.46
CA LYS A 84 -22.09 5.43 13.94
C LYS A 84 -22.22 5.49 12.44
N THR A 85 -22.23 6.70 11.88
CA THR A 85 -22.07 6.85 10.43
C THR A 85 -20.65 6.46 10.01
N VAL A 86 -20.47 6.07 8.75
CA VAL A 86 -19.15 5.73 8.20
C VAL A 86 -18.16 6.89 8.37
N GLU A 87 -18.61 8.13 8.28
CA GLU A 87 -17.78 9.32 8.44
C GLU A 87 -17.33 9.51 9.88
N GLN A 88 -18.25 9.37 10.85
CA GLN A 88 -17.93 9.41 12.28
C GLN A 88 -16.97 8.29 12.66
N TYR A 89 -17.22 7.07 12.18
CA TYR A 89 -16.33 5.93 12.42
C TYR A 89 -14.93 6.17 11.85
N LYS A 90 -14.83 6.75 10.65
CA LYS A 90 -13.54 7.15 10.06
C LYS A 90 -12.84 8.23 10.89
N ALA A 91 -13.58 9.21 11.39
CA ALA A 91 -13.03 10.27 12.24
C ALA A 91 -12.47 9.71 13.56
N ASP A 92 -13.22 8.83 14.22
CA ASP A 92 -12.78 8.17 15.46
C ASP A 92 -11.52 7.33 15.23
N MET A 93 -11.47 6.57 14.14
CA MET A 93 -10.28 5.78 13.78
C MET A 93 -9.06 6.66 13.53
N LYS A 94 -9.23 7.84 12.93
CA LYS A 94 -8.15 8.82 12.76
C LYS A 94 -7.71 9.39 14.12
N ALA A 95 -8.65 9.80 14.96
CA ALA A 95 -8.37 10.34 16.29
C ALA A 95 -7.63 9.31 17.16
N GLN A 96 -8.10 8.05 17.20
CA GLN A 96 -7.42 6.97 17.91
C GLN A 96 -6.00 6.71 17.39
N ARG A 97 -5.81 6.77 16.05
CA ARG A 97 -4.48 6.59 15.46
C ARG A 97 -3.55 7.72 15.87
N GLN A 98 -4.04 8.94 15.91
CA GLN A 98 -3.29 10.12 16.31
C GLN A 98 -2.94 10.08 17.80
N ALA A 99 -3.90 9.77 18.67
CA ALA A 99 -3.65 9.57 20.09
C ALA A 99 -2.62 8.47 20.36
N LYS A 100 -2.67 7.35 19.61
CA LYS A 100 -1.65 6.29 19.70
C LYS A 100 -0.26 6.75 19.25
N LEU A 101 -0.18 7.63 18.25
CA LEU A 101 1.09 8.21 17.81
C LEU A 101 1.65 9.16 18.87
N GLU A 102 0.82 10.03 19.42
CA GLU A 102 1.18 10.94 20.52
C GLU A 102 1.66 10.17 21.75
N GLN A 103 0.91 9.15 22.19
CA GLN A 103 1.34 8.28 23.28
C GLN A 103 2.65 7.55 22.97
N ALA A 104 2.84 7.07 21.75
CA ALA A 104 4.08 6.39 21.36
C ALA A 104 5.28 7.33 21.29
N ALA A 105 5.06 8.60 20.95
CA ALA A 105 6.06 9.65 20.96
C ALA A 105 6.40 10.05 22.41
N GLN A 106 5.39 10.33 23.24
CA GLN A 106 5.54 10.65 24.66
C GLN A 106 6.26 9.55 25.44
N LYS A 107 5.94 8.27 25.21
CA LYS A 107 6.66 7.12 25.82
C LYS A 107 8.15 7.09 25.51
N LYS A 108 8.57 7.76 24.45
CA LYS A 108 9.98 7.88 24.05
C LYS A 108 10.57 9.24 24.40
N GLY A 109 9.82 10.11 25.06
CA GLY A 109 10.22 11.49 25.34
C GLY A 109 10.44 12.33 24.08
N LEU A 110 9.73 12.01 22.99
CA LEU A 110 9.85 12.69 21.70
C LEU A 110 8.55 13.42 21.37
N THR A 111 8.65 14.48 20.57
CA THR A 111 7.48 15.05 19.89
C THR A 111 6.99 14.10 18.78
N VAL A 112 5.74 14.30 18.33
CA VAL A 112 5.16 13.48 17.24
C VAL A 112 5.97 13.62 15.95
N GLU A 113 6.47 14.82 15.67
CA GLU A 113 7.30 15.11 14.49
C GLU A 113 8.62 14.36 14.54
N GLU A 114 9.36 14.45 15.65
CA GLU A 114 10.61 13.72 15.84
C GLU A 114 10.39 12.20 15.83
N TYR A 115 9.30 11.72 16.42
CA TYR A 115 8.93 10.31 16.38
C TYR A 115 8.70 9.82 14.93
N ASN A 116 8.01 10.63 14.12
CA ASN A 116 7.76 10.34 12.71
C ASN A 116 9.06 10.40 11.89
N ALA A 117 9.88 11.42 12.09
CA ALA A 117 11.19 11.57 11.43
C ALA A 117 12.09 10.37 11.75
N LYS A 118 12.18 9.96 13.03
CA LYS A 118 12.95 8.78 13.44
C LYS A 118 12.42 7.49 12.84
N LYS A 119 11.10 7.36 12.68
CA LYS A 119 10.49 6.22 11.98
C LYS A 119 10.85 6.19 10.50
N GLN A 120 10.85 7.34 9.84
CA GLN A 120 11.23 7.47 8.43
C GLN A 120 12.71 7.17 8.23
N ALA A 121 13.59 7.76 9.05
CA ALA A 121 15.03 7.48 9.02
C ALA A 121 15.30 5.98 9.15
N LYS A 122 14.71 5.33 10.16
CA LYS A 122 14.83 3.88 10.34
C LYS A 122 14.27 3.08 9.16
N HIS A 123 13.21 3.56 8.53
CA HIS A 123 12.64 2.91 7.35
C HIS A 123 13.61 2.98 6.17
N GLU A 124 14.22 4.14 5.93
CA GLU A 124 15.22 4.32 4.88
C GLU A 124 16.51 3.54 5.16
N GLU A 125 16.99 3.52 6.40
CA GLU A 125 18.14 2.68 6.79
C GLU A 125 17.88 1.20 6.48
N VAL A 126 16.68 0.69 6.82
CA VAL A 126 16.31 -0.69 6.52
C VAL A 126 16.21 -0.93 5.02
N LYS A 127 15.74 0.06 4.26
CA LYS A 127 15.65 -0.01 2.80
C LYS A 127 17.03 -0.03 2.15
N GLN A 128 17.94 0.81 2.62
CA GLN A 128 19.33 0.84 2.17
C GLN A 128 20.07 -0.44 2.56
N ALA A 129 19.89 -0.95 3.79
CA ALA A 129 20.49 -2.20 4.23
C ALA A 129 19.97 -3.40 3.42
N ALA A 130 18.67 -3.45 3.13
CA ALA A 130 18.09 -4.46 2.26
C ALA A 130 18.68 -4.37 0.84
N ALA A 131 18.74 -3.15 0.28
CA ALA A 131 19.30 -2.91 -1.05
C ALA A 131 20.80 -3.28 -1.13
N ALA A 132 21.58 -2.97 -0.11
CA ALA A 132 23.00 -3.33 -0.02
C ALA A 132 23.22 -4.85 0.00
N GLN A 133 22.24 -5.61 0.50
CA GLN A 133 22.25 -7.08 0.49
C GLN A 133 21.57 -7.66 -0.77
N GLY A 134 21.11 -6.82 -1.69
CA GLY A 134 20.38 -7.26 -2.88
C GLY A 134 19.01 -7.90 -2.56
N LEU A 135 18.47 -7.66 -1.37
CA LEU A 135 17.24 -8.25 -0.87
C LEU A 135 16.09 -7.24 -0.93
N SER A 136 14.86 -7.75 -0.99
CA SER A 136 13.69 -6.92 -0.74
C SER A 136 13.64 -6.49 0.74
N VAL A 137 13.02 -5.35 1.03
CA VAL A 137 12.80 -4.88 2.41
C VAL A 137 12.06 -5.91 3.27
N GLN A 138 11.18 -6.71 2.65
CA GLN A 138 10.42 -7.74 3.36
C GLN A 138 11.32 -8.93 3.72
N ASP A 139 12.12 -9.41 2.76
CA ASP A 139 13.01 -10.54 2.96
C ASP A 139 14.10 -10.22 3.99
N TYR A 140 14.68 -9.02 3.91
CA TYR A 140 15.63 -8.53 4.90
C TYR A 140 15.03 -8.50 6.31
N LYS A 141 13.79 -8.02 6.46
CA LYS A 141 13.10 -8.01 7.76
C LYS A 141 12.81 -9.42 8.29
N LYS A 142 12.47 -10.35 7.39
CA LYS A 142 12.22 -11.76 7.75
C LYS A 142 13.52 -12.41 8.24
N GLN A 143 14.60 -12.26 7.49
CA GLN A 143 15.93 -12.76 7.87
C GLN A 143 16.38 -12.20 9.22
N GLN A 144 16.24 -10.89 9.44
CA GLN A 144 16.56 -10.25 10.72
C GLN A 144 15.72 -10.80 11.89
N LYS A 145 14.47 -11.17 11.65
CA LYS A 145 13.61 -11.78 12.67
C LYS A 145 14.08 -13.20 13.01
N GLU A 146 14.42 -14.00 12.00
CA GLU A 146 14.93 -15.37 12.18
C GLU A 146 16.26 -15.36 12.95
N GLN A 147 17.19 -14.48 12.59
CA GLN A 147 18.45 -14.30 13.31
C GLN A 147 18.23 -13.93 14.78
N ARG A 148 17.29 -13.01 15.07
CA ARG A 148 16.94 -12.66 16.45
C ARG A 148 16.36 -13.84 17.21
N GLN A 149 15.50 -14.63 16.59
CA GLN A 149 14.91 -15.81 17.21
C GLN A 149 15.96 -16.87 17.51
N ALA A 150 16.86 -17.15 16.57
CA ALA A 150 17.99 -18.05 16.78
C ALA A 150 18.90 -17.57 17.92
N ALA A 151 19.23 -16.27 17.95
CA ALA A 151 20.03 -15.69 19.03
C ALA A 151 19.33 -15.77 20.40
N HIS A 152 18.02 -15.53 20.46
CA HIS A 152 17.25 -15.70 21.69
C HIS A 152 17.21 -17.17 22.14
N ALA A 153 17.01 -18.12 21.23
CA ALA A 153 17.02 -19.54 21.53
C ALA A 153 18.40 -19.99 22.05
N ALA A 154 19.48 -19.57 21.39
CA ALA A 154 20.85 -19.84 21.83
C ALA A 154 21.13 -19.29 23.24
N LYS A 155 20.71 -18.04 23.52
CA LYS A 155 20.84 -17.45 24.87
C LYS A 155 20.05 -18.23 25.93
N GLN A 156 18.86 -18.73 25.57
CA GLN A 156 18.09 -19.56 26.51
C GLN A 156 18.73 -20.93 26.74
N ALA A 157 19.27 -21.57 25.71
CA ALA A 157 20.00 -22.83 25.84
C ALA A 157 21.24 -22.67 26.73
N GLN A 158 22.02 -21.60 26.53
CA GLN A 158 23.18 -21.29 27.36
C GLN A 158 22.81 -21.04 28.83
N LYS A 159 21.72 -20.29 29.09
CA LYS A 159 21.22 -20.09 30.46
C LYS A 159 20.79 -21.40 31.12
N LYS A 160 20.14 -22.31 30.37
CA LYS A 160 19.75 -23.62 30.88
C LYS A 160 20.96 -24.50 31.18
N ALA A 161 21.92 -24.55 30.26
CA ALA A 161 23.16 -25.30 30.45
C ALA A 161 23.94 -24.79 31.67
N ALA A 162 24.14 -23.48 31.80
CA ALA A 162 24.83 -22.88 32.95
C ALA A 162 24.13 -23.16 34.29
N LYS A 163 22.78 -23.18 34.31
CA LYS A 163 22.02 -23.54 35.51
C LYS A 163 22.17 -25.02 35.87
N GLN A 164 22.36 -25.90 34.88
CA GLN A 164 22.59 -27.33 35.10
C GLN A 164 24.00 -27.62 35.59
N THR A 165 25.03 -26.94 35.05
CA THR A 165 26.41 -27.06 35.54
C THR A 165 26.59 -26.48 36.95
N ALA A 166 25.84 -25.45 37.33
CA ALA A 166 25.85 -24.91 38.69
C ALA A 166 25.10 -25.79 39.73
N ALA A 167 24.33 -26.77 39.28
CA ALA A 167 23.55 -27.68 40.13
C ALA A 167 24.22 -29.05 40.36
N GLN A 168 25.38 -29.32 39.75
CA GLN A 168 26.20 -30.49 40.07
C GLN A 168 27.19 -30.09 41.17
N PRO A 169 27.03 -30.56 42.43
CA PRO A 169 28.02 -30.33 43.47
C PRO A 169 29.31 -31.02 43.05
N GLN A 170 30.43 -30.29 43.12
CA GLN A 170 31.75 -30.86 42.94
C GLN A 170 31.91 -31.98 43.98
N THR A 171 31.88 -33.23 43.52
CA THR A 171 32.31 -34.36 44.34
C THR A 171 33.82 -34.22 44.48
N THR A 172 34.22 -33.59 45.57
CA THR A 172 35.59 -33.62 46.09
C THR A 172 35.93 -35.07 46.38
N THR A 173 36.76 -35.68 45.54
CA THR A 173 37.52 -36.88 45.89
C THR A 173 38.66 -36.44 46.80
N ASP A 174 38.51 -36.72 48.09
CA ASP A 174 39.60 -36.93 49.05
C ASP A 174 40.49 -38.13 48.62
#